data_AF-A0A968JPI8-F1
#
_entry.id   AF-A0A968JPI8-F1
#
_cell.length_a   1.000
_cell.length_b   1.000
_cell.length_c   1.000
_cell.angle_alpha   90.00
_cell.angle_beta   90.00
_cell.angle_gamma   90.00
#
_symmetry.space_group_name_H-M   'P 1'
#
loop_
_entity.id
_entity.type
_entity.pdbx_description
1 polymer ?
#
loop_
_entity_poly.entity_id
_entity_poly.type
_entity_poly.pdbx_seq_one_letter_code
_entity_poly.pdbx_strand_id
1 'polypeptide(L)'
;MIQEFLSSVQSGIKIITGELNGNVELELSNNNFFFTSGLTINDLALYENKLFNEVKLNAQKTDENTISLNANLTGNENNIEIDGKYSSGGEVNSIDLDAIIQRVNLATLQPVVSDQFNKLSGFISGNIRVTGTTETPDVTGLLRFDDVLVNPVMLNAEYSILDEEIEIGNQADCIEQFYHFGC
;
A
#
# COMPACT_ATOMS: atom_id res chain seq x y z
N MET A 1 22.69 7.93 -30.29
CA MET A 1 21.69 8.84 -29.69
C MET A 1 20.25 8.32 -29.80
N ILE A 2 19.79 7.75 -30.92
CA ILE A 2 18.42 7.16 -31.00
C ILE A 2 18.35 5.73 -30.42
N GLN A 3 19.47 5.02 -30.31
CA GLN A 3 19.47 3.64 -29.76
C GLN A 3 19.43 3.55 -28.22
N GLU A 4 19.82 4.59 -27.49
CA GLU A 4 19.69 4.63 -26.02
C GLU A 4 18.23 4.81 -25.57
N PHE A 5 17.38 5.36 -26.44
CA PHE A 5 15.94 5.51 -26.16
C PHE A 5 15.14 4.23 -26.42
N LEU A 6 15.69 3.29 -27.19
CA LEU A 6 15.03 2.00 -27.47
C LEU A 6 15.37 0.92 -26.43
N SER A 7 16.48 1.06 -25.70
CA SER A 7 16.83 0.15 -24.60
C SER A 7 16.08 0.48 -23.29
N SER A 8 15.57 1.70 -23.11
CA SER A 8 14.72 2.06 -21.95
C SER A 8 13.29 1.54 -22.07
N VAL A 9 12.85 1.11 -23.26
CA VAL A 9 11.53 0.50 -23.49
C VAL A 9 11.50 -1.00 -23.13
N GLN A 10 12.66 -1.62 -22.88
CA GLN A 10 12.78 -3.04 -22.53
C GLN A 10 12.87 -3.34 -21.02
N SER A 11 12.80 -2.32 -20.16
CA SER A 11 12.53 -2.52 -18.73
C SER A 11 11.11 -2.02 -18.50
N GLY A 12 10.17 -2.92 -18.19
CA GLY A 12 8.73 -2.63 -18.12
C GLY A 12 8.45 -1.37 -17.30
N ILE A 13 8.21 -0.24 -17.98
CA ILE A 13 7.90 1.02 -17.33
C ILE A 13 6.52 0.82 -16.70
N LYS A 14 6.47 0.66 -15.39
CA LYS A 14 5.22 0.73 -14.62
C LYS A 14 4.78 2.19 -14.62
N ILE A 15 3.88 2.54 -15.52
CA ILE A 15 3.38 3.91 -15.68
C ILE A 15 2.27 4.13 -14.67
N ILE A 16 2.45 5.06 -13.73
CA ILE A 16 1.39 5.55 -12.84
C ILE A 16 0.87 6.86 -13.43
N THR A 17 -0.44 6.98 -13.61
CA THR A 17 -1.11 8.20 -14.09
C THR A 17 -2.17 8.66 -13.09
N GLY A 18 -2.48 9.96 -13.11
CA GLY A 18 -3.50 10.58 -12.26
C GLY A 18 -3.36 12.10 -12.25
N GLU A 19 -4.43 12.80 -11.88
CA GLU A 19 -4.45 14.26 -11.79
C GLU A 19 -4.27 14.71 -10.33
N LEU A 20 -3.06 15.16 -10.00
CA LEU A 20 -2.74 15.68 -8.66
C LEU A 20 -3.17 17.14 -8.52
N ASN A 21 -4.01 17.41 -7.52
CA ASN A 21 -4.46 18.74 -7.12
C ASN A 21 -4.29 18.91 -5.61
N GLY A 22 -4.07 20.14 -5.13
CA GLY A 22 -4.03 20.41 -3.70
C GLY A 22 -3.23 21.63 -3.32
N ASN A 23 -3.07 21.83 -2.02
CA ASN A 23 -2.32 22.93 -1.43
C ASN A 23 -1.28 22.40 -0.43
N VAL A 24 -0.18 23.14 -0.34
CA VAL A 24 0.87 22.93 0.65
C VAL A 24 1.15 24.28 1.30
N GLU A 25 0.99 24.33 2.61
CA GLU A 25 1.31 25.48 3.45
C GLU A 25 2.63 25.21 4.15
N LEU A 26 3.55 26.17 4.06
CA LEU A 26 4.89 26.07 4.62
C LEU A 26 5.08 27.15 5.68
N GLU A 27 5.60 26.75 6.84
CA GLU A 27 5.89 27.64 7.96
C GLU A 27 7.32 27.44 8.44
N LEU A 28 8.01 28.54 8.71
CA LEU A 28 9.32 28.54 9.34
C LEU A 28 9.18 29.14 10.75
N SER A 29 9.46 28.34 11.77
CA SER A 29 9.36 28.76 13.18
C SER A 29 10.56 28.23 13.96
N ASN A 30 11.27 29.10 14.66
CA ASN A 30 12.48 28.76 15.45
C ASN A 30 13.54 27.95 14.66
N ASN A 31 13.82 28.34 13.41
CA ASN A 31 14.69 27.61 12.47
C ASN A 31 14.21 26.20 12.08
N ASN A 32 13.03 25.79 12.51
CA ASN A 32 12.40 24.54 12.11
C ASN A 32 11.38 24.79 11.01
N PHE A 33 11.43 23.93 9.99
CA PHE A 33 10.48 23.92 8.88
C PHE A 33 9.29 23.02 9.24
N PHE A 34 8.09 23.56 9.09
CA PHE A 34 6.81 22.88 9.25
C PHE A 34 6.02 22.96 7.95
N PHE A 35 5.18 21.97 7.70
CA PHE A 35 4.25 22.00 6.58
C PHE A 35 2.91 21.35 6.93
N THR A 36 1.87 21.81 6.27
CA THR A 36 0.57 21.14 6.21
C THR A 36 0.16 21.02 4.75
N SER A 37 -0.26 19.84 4.32
CA SER A 37 -0.70 19.60 2.95
C SER A 37 -2.04 18.89 2.91
N GLY A 38 -2.84 19.27 1.93
CA GLY A 38 -4.05 18.56 1.51
C GLY A 38 -3.96 18.32 0.01
N LEU A 39 -3.76 17.07 -0.37
CA LEU A 39 -3.59 16.62 -1.74
C LEU A 39 -4.73 15.68 -2.14
N THR A 40 -5.14 15.74 -3.40
CA THR A 40 -6.11 14.84 -4.01
C THR A 40 -5.57 14.40 -5.36
N ILE A 41 -5.51 13.10 -5.60
CA ILE A 41 -5.20 12.51 -6.90
C ILE A 41 -6.50 11.95 -7.46
N ASN A 42 -6.96 12.49 -8.58
CA ASN A 42 -8.10 11.93 -9.31
C ASN A 42 -7.62 10.91 -10.33
N ASP A 43 -8.42 9.85 -10.52
CA ASP A 43 -8.19 8.81 -11.53
C ASP A 43 -6.78 8.19 -11.47
N LEU A 44 -6.33 7.79 -10.27
CA LEU A 44 -5.07 7.09 -10.10
C LEU A 44 -5.13 5.73 -10.81
N ALA A 45 -4.31 5.57 -11.82
CA ALA A 45 -4.23 4.37 -12.64
C ALA A 45 -2.81 3.85 -12.75
N LEU A 46 -2.69 2.54 -12.90
CA LEU A 46 -1.46 1.86 -13.26
C LEU A 46 -1.63 1.27 -14.65
N TYR A 47 -0.78 1.69 -15.58
CA TYR A 47 -0.99 1.53 -17.02
C TYR A 47 -2.34 2.13 -17.43
N GLU A 48 -3.22 1.31 -18.00
CA GLU A 48 -4.58 1.67 -18.40
C GLU A 48 -5.63 1.26 -17.35
N ASN A 49 -5.20 0.61 -16.26
CA ASN A 49 -6.10 0.12 -15.22
C ASN A 49 -6.25 1.16 -14.12
N LYS A 50 -7.45 1.75 -14.04
CA LYS A 50 -7.81 2.63 -12.94
C LYS A 50 -7.85 1.84 -11.64
N LEU A 51 -7.04 2.26 -10.67
CA LEU A 51 -6.98 1.68 -9.33
C LEU A 51 -7.96 2.41 -8.41
N PHE A 52 -7.86 3.73 -8.37
CA PHE A 52 -8.69 4.58 -7.52
C PHE A 52 -9.21 5.75 -8.33
N ASN A 53 -10.46 6.11 -8.09
CA ASN A 53 -11.06 7.31 -8.69
C ASN A 53 -10.61 8.55 -7.91
N GLU A 54 -10.40 8.42 -6.60
CA GLU A 54 -9.97 9.50 -5.73
C GLU A 54 -9.01 8.96 -4.66
N VAL A 55 -7.84 9.58 -4.53
CA VAL A 55 -6.92 9.40 -3.42
C VAL A 55 -6.74 10.74 -2.72
N LYS A 56 -7.29 10.88 -1.53
CA LYS A 56 -7.06 12.04 -0.65
C LYS A 56 -5.88 11.74 0.26
N LEU A 57 -4.96 12.68 0.39
CA LEU A 57 -3.80 12.59 1.27
C LEU A 57 -3.67 13.90 2.04
N ASN A 58 -3.74 13.81 3.35
CA ASN A 58 -3.39 14.90 4.25
C ASN A 58 -2.08 14.54 4.94
N ALA A 59 -1.12 15.45 4.94
CA ALA A 59 0.12 15.26 5.68
C ALA A 59 0.48 16.54 6.43
N GLN A 60 0.95 16.40 7.65
CA GLN A 60 1.35 17.52 8.49
C GLN A 60 2.61 17.16 9.26
N LYS A 61 3.61 18.03 9.19
CA LYS A 61 4.74 17.96 10.11
C LYS A 61 4.30 18.50 11.47
N THR A 62 4.08 17.61 12.44
CA THR A 62 3.49 17.93 13.75
C THR A 62 4.50 18.39 14.79
N ASP A 63 5.77 18.03 14.61
CA ASP A 63 6.91 18.50 15.41
C ASP A 63 8.19 18.51 14.55
N GLU A 64 9.36 18.72 15.15
CA GLU A 64 10.64 18.78 14.42
C GLU A 64 10.93 17.53 13.57
N ASN A 65 10.38 16.39 14.01
CA ASN A 65 10.78 15.06 13.63
C ASN A 65 9.61 14.22 13.12
N THR A 66 8.38 14.55 13.47
CA THR A 66 7.20 13.74 13.16
C THR A 66 6.36 14.34 12.05
N ILE A 67 5.97 13.50 11.09
CA ILE A 67 4.98 13.79 10.05
C ILE A 67 3.79 12.87 10.30
N SER A 68 2.64 13.44 10.60
CA SER A 68 1.36 12.71 10.61
C SER A 68 0.77 12.67 9.20
N LEU A 69 0.17 11.55 8.85
CA LEU A 69 -0.45 11.33 7.55
C LEU A 69 -1.82 10.64 7.71
N ASN A 70 -2.78 11.06 6.89
CA ASN A 70 -4.05 10.40 6.69
C ASN A 70 -4.28 10.28 5.18
N ALA A 71 -4.70 9.11 4.71
CA ALA A 71 -5.07 8.90 3.33
C ALA A 71 -6.38 8.13 3.21
N ASN A 72 -7.20 8.54 2.25
CA ASN A 72 -8.44 7.87 1.88
C ASN A 72 -8.39 7.56 0.39
N LEU A 73 -8.42 6.27 0.05
CA LEU A 73 -8.28 5.78 -1.32
C LEU A 73 -9.58 5.08 -1.72
N THR A 74 -10.30 5.62 -2.70
CA THR A 74 -11.61 5.10 -3.10
C THR A 74 -11.76 5.01 -4.63
N GLY A 75 -12.56 4.03 -5.09
CA GLY A 75 -12.93 3.86 -6.50
C GLY A 75 -12.56 2.49 -7.04
N ASN A 76 -13.17 2.10 -8.17
CA ASN A 76 -13.02 0.77 -8.78
C ASN A 76 -13.20 -0.39 -7.77
N GLU A 77 -14.21 -0.27 -6.90
CA GLU A 77 -14.52 -1.21 -5.82
C GLU A 77 -13.43 -1.35 -4.74
N ASN A 78 -12.48 -0.43 -4.73
CA ASN A 78 -11.48 -0.29 -3.69
C ASN A 78 -11.90 0.81 -2.70
N ASN A 79 -11.68 0.57 -1.41
CA ASN A 79 -11.87 1.50 -0.32
C ASN A 79 -10.88 1.17 0.81
N ILE A 80 -9.91 2.05 1.00
CA ILE A 80 -8.84 1.92 1.99
C ILE A 80 -8.70 3.25 2.73
N GLU A 81 -8.64 3.17 4.05
CA GLU A 81 -8.27 4.27 4.93
C GLU A 81 -6.90 3.96 5.53
N ILE A 82 -6.00 4.95 5.56
CA ILE A 82 -4.66 4.83 6.12
C ILE A 82 -4.44 6.00 7.05
N ASP A 83 -3.98 5.72 8.26
CA ASP A 83 -3.58 6.70 9.24
C ASP A 83 -2.22 6.35 9.80
N GLY A 84 -1.42 7.35 10.13
CA GLY A 84 -0.18 7.07 10.82
C GLY A 84 0.79 8.22 10.88
N LYS A 85 2.02 7.85 11.22
CA LYS A 85 3.11 8.79 11.47
C LYS A 85 4.42 8.24 10.94
N TYR A 86 5.22 9.16 10.43
CA TYR A 86 6.62 8.96 10.11
C TYR A 86 7.45 9.81 11.07
N SER A 87 8.45 9.23 11.70
CA SER A 87 9.35 9.95 12.60
C SER A 87 10.79 9.92 12.06
N SER A 88 11.31 11.07 11.67
CA SER A 88 12.72 11.31 11.35
C SER A 88 13.43 11.92 12.55
N GLY A 89 14.64 11.47 12.90
CA GLY A 89 15.44 12.16 13.94
C GLY A 89 16.06 11.28 15.02
N GLY A 90 15.89 9.95 14.94
CA GLY A 90 16.75 8.99 15.64
C GLY A 90 17.97 8.57 14.80
N GLU A 91 18.70 7.54 15.22
CA GLU A 91 19.71 6.89 14.35
C GLU A 91 19.07 6.24 13.11
N VAL A 92 17.79 5.87 13.20
CA VAL A 92 17.00 5.28 12.12
C VAL A 92 15.60 5.92 12.09
N ASN A 93 15.07 6.15 10.90
CA ASN A 93 13.70 6.65 10.73
C ASN A 93 12.69 5.55 11.04
N SER A 94 11.56 5.91 11.65
CA SER A 94 10.49 4.96 12.00
C SER A 94 9.16 5.28 11.34
N ILE A 95 8.36 4.24 11.20
CA ILE A 95 7.03 4.27 10.61
C ILE A 95 6.07 3.63 11.63
N ASP A 96 4.89 4.21 11.78
CA ASP A 96 3.74 3.64 12.49
C ASP A 96 2.49 3.96 11.66
N LEU A 97 1.97 2.97 10.94
CA LEU A 97 0.83 3.09 10.05
C LEU A 97 -0.22 2.04 10.38
N ASP A 98 -1.47 2.45 10.36
CA ASP A 98 -2.63 1.58 10.37
C ASP A 98 -3.39 1.77 9.07
N ALA A 99 -3.73 0.67 8.42
CA ALA A 99 -4.55 0.65 7.22
C ALA A 99 -5.80 -0.20 7.48
N ILE A 100 -6.97 0.39 7.25
CA ILE A 100 -8.26 -0.29 7.28
C ILE A 100 -8.69 -0.49 5.83
N ILE A 101 -8.74 -1.75 5.42
CA ILE A 101 -9.16 -2.18 4.09
C ILE A 101 -10.62 -2.59 4.18
N GLN A 102 -11.52 -1.69 3.79
CA GLN A 102 -12.95 -2.03 3.76
C GLN A 102 -13.23 -3.03 2.64
N ARG A 103 -12.61 -2.81 1.47
CA ARG A 103 -12.65 -3.72 0.33
C ARG A 103 -11.56 -3.34 -0.67
N VAL A 104 -10.90 -4.32 -1.26
CA VAL A 104 -10.06 -4.13 -2.44
C VAL A 104 -10.39 -5.21 -3.46
N ASN A 105 -10.71 -4.80 -4.68
CA ASN A 105 -10.86 -5.68 -5.83
C ASN A 105 -9.48 -6.04 -6.37
N LEU A 106 -9.08 -7.30 -6.18
CA LEU A 106 -7.77 -7.79 -6.57
C LEU A 106 -7.52 -7.73 -8.09
N ALA A 107 -8.57 -7.74 -8.91
CA ALA A 107 -8.43 -7.62 -10.36
C ALA A 107 -7.82 -6.27 -10.77
N THR A 108 -8.06 -5.22 -9.98
CA THR A 108 -7.45 -3.90 -10.22
C THR A 108 -5.93 -3.92 -9.99
N LEU A 109 -5.44 -4.80 -9.12
CA LEU A 109 -4.02 -4.94 -8.77
C LEU A 109 -3.25 -5.88 -9.71
N GLN A 110 -3.92 -6.58 -10.61
CA GLN A 110 -3.31 -7.49 -11.58
C GLN A 110 -2.08 -6.91 -12.31
N PRO A 111 -2.03 -5.63 -12.73
CA PRO A 111 -0.84 -5.07 -13.38
C PRO A 111 0.34 -4.84 -12.43
N VAL A 112 0.10 -4.74 -11.11
CA VAL A 112 1.16 -4.60 -10.10
C VAL A 112 1.92 -5.91 -9.97
N VAL A 113 1.17 -7.02 -9.94
CA VAL A 113 1.64 -8.37 -9.61
C VAL A 113 1.70 -9.32 -10.82
N SER A 114 1.66 -8.78 -12.04
CA SER A 114 1.63 -9.56 -13.29
C SER A 114 2.81 -10.51 -13.45
N ASP A 115 3.94 -10.19 -12.82
CA ASP A 115 5.14 -11.04 -12.83
C ASP A 115 5.00 -12.27 -11.92
N GLN A 116 4.07 -12.24 -10.96
CA GLN A 116 3.82 -13.32 -10.00
C GLN A 116 2.54 -14.10 -10.33
N PHE A 117 1.52 -13.44 -10.88
CA PHE A 117 0.21 -14.04 -11.15
C PHE A 117 -0.26 -13.72 -12.57
N ASN A 118 -0.63 -14.75 -13.34
CA ASN A 118 -1.32 -14.60 -14.63
C ASN A 118 -2.79 -14.17 -14.47
N LYS A 119 -3.41 -14.51 -13.33
CA LYS A 119 -4.78 -14.16 -12.98
C LYS A 119 -4.88 -13.90 -11.50
N LEU A 120 -5.57 -12.83 -11.15
CA LEU A 120 -5.88 -12.42 -9.80
C LEU A 120 -7.25 -11.75 -9.80
N SER A 121 -8.21 -12.30 -9.06
CA SER A 121 -9.55 -11.72 -8.89
C SER A 121 -10.12 -12.07 -7.52
N GLY A 122 -11.26 -11.48 -7.19
CA GLY A 122 -11.89 -11.59 -5.87
C GLY A 122 -11.61 -10.34 -5.04
N PHE A 123 -11.93 -10.39 -3.76
CA PHE A 123 -11.84 -9.25 -2.87
C PHE A 123 -11.03 -9.57 -1.62
N ILE A 124 -10.38 -8.54 -1.08
CA ILE A 124 -9.78 -8.58 0.25
C ILE A 124 -10.36 -7.48 1.13
N SER A 125 -10.47 -7.76 2.42
CA SER A 125 -10.81 -6.80 3.47
C SER A 125 -10.02 -7.09 4.74
N GLY A 126 -9.95 -6.15 5.68
CA GLY A 126 -9.28 -6.36 6.97
C GLY A 126 -8.43 -5.17 7.40
N ASN A 127 -7.41 -5.44 8.20
CA ASN A 127 -6.54 -4.41 8.75
C ASN A 127 -5.07 -4.81 8.64
N ILE A 128 -4.22 -3.84 8.36
CA ILE A 128 -2.77 -3.98 8.33
C ILE A 128 -2.17 -2.91 9.22
N ARG A 129 -1.20 -3.27 10.05
CA ARG A 129 -0.39 -2.38 10.84
C ARG A 129 1.06 -2.52 10.43
N VAL A 130 1.71 -1.40 10.14
CA VAL A 130 3.13 -1.34 9.79
C VAL A 130 3.85 -0.51 10.85
N THR A 131 4.78 -1.13 11.57
CA THR A 131 5.60 -0.44 12.58
C THR A 131 7.08 -0.65 12.34
N GLY A 132 7.94 -0.13 13.21
CA GLY A 132 9.38 -0.37 13.15
C GLY A 132 10.13 0.69 12.34
N THR A 133 11.27 0.30 11.78
CA THR A 133 12.12 1.25 11.04
C THR A 133 11.81 1.25 9.55
N THR A 134 12.20 2.29 8.83
CA THR A 134 12.09 2.32 7.37
C THR A 134 12.92 1.25 6.66
N GLU A 135 13.97 0.74 7.33
CA GLU A 135 14.84 -0.31 6.79
C GLU A 135 14.32 -1.71 7.10
N THR A 136 13.69 -1.87 8.27
CA THR A 136 13.12 -3.13 8.75
C THR A 136 11.72 -2.90 9.30
N PRO A 137 10.72 -2.64 8.44
CA PRO A 137 9.35 -2.50 8.87
C PRO A 137 8.80 -3.85 9.33
N ASP A 138 8.07 -3.85 10.43
CA ASP A 138 7.27 -4.96 10.91
C ASP A 138 5.83 -4.80 10.41
N VAL A 139 5.31 -5.82 9.75
CA VAL A 139 3.98 -5.81 9.14
C VAL A 139 3.14 -6.90 9.78
N THR A 140 2.07 -6.47 10.45
CA THR A 140 1.08 -7.37 11.06
C THR A 140 -0.30 -7.05 10.54
N GLY A 141 -1.25 -7.99 10.61
CA GLY A 141 -2.61 -7.73 10.17
C GLY A 141 -3.46 -8.98 10.09
N LEU A 142 -4.75 -8.78 9.85
CA LEU A 142 -5.70 -9.84 9.57
C LEU A 142 -6.41 -9.47 8.27
N LEU A 143 -6.30 -10.34 7.27
CA LEU A 143 -6.94 -10.16 5.97
C LEU A 143 -7.94 -11.27 5.73
N ARG A 144 -9.13 -10.89 5.29
CA ARG A 144 -10.17 -11.77 4.79
C ARG A 144 -10.16 -11.77 3.27
N PHE A 145 -10.18 -12.96 2.67
CA PHE A 145 -10.19 -13.20 1.23
C PHE A 145 -11.55 -13.72 0.82
N ASP A 146 -12.30 -12.94 0.05
CA ASP A 146 -13.64 -13.29 -0.43
C ASP A 146 -13.59 -13.69 -1.92
N ASP A 147 -13.99 -14.93 -2.21
CA ASP A 147 -14.05 -15.50 -3.57
C ASP A 147 -12.80 -15.24 -4.43
N VAL A 148 -11.62 -15.51 -3.87
CA VAL A 148 -10.36 -15.20 -4.54
C VAL A 148 -9.95 -16.30 -5.50
N LEU A 149 -9.59 -15.90 -6.73
CA LEU A 149 -9.03 -16.78 -7.75
C LEU A 149 -7.64 -16.29 -8.13
N VAL A 150 -6.66 -17.19 -8.05
CA VAL A 150 -5.26 -16.90 -8.36
C VAL A 150 -4.71 -17.91 -9.36
N ASN A 151 -3.88 -17.44 -10.29
CA ASN A 151 -3.08 -18.31 -11.17
C ASN A 151 -1.61 -17.87 -11.08
N PRO A 152 -0.81 -18.45 -10.18
CA PRO A 152 0.59 -18.09 -10.06
C PRO A 152 1.37 -18.49 -11.32
N VAL A 153 2.25 -17.62 -11.82
CA VAL A 153 3.02 -17.84 -13.05
C VAL A 153 3.85 -19.13 -12.96
N MET A 154 4.46 -19.38 -11.81
CA MET A 154 5.29 -20.57 -11.56
C MET A 154 4.51 -21.88 -11.70
N LEU A 155 3.27 -21.90 -11.21
CA LEU A 155 2.45 -23.09 -11.16
C LEU A 155 1.59 -23.25 -12.42
N ASN A 156 1.24 -22.13 -13.06
CA ASN A 156 0.36 -22.04 -14.21
C ASN A 156 -0.93 -22.86 -14.04
N ALA A 157 -1.44 -22.88 -12.81
CA ALA A 157 -2.64 -23.59 -12.39
C ALA A 157 -3.53 -22.61 -11.61
N GLU A 158 -4.84 -22.71 -11.80
CA GLU A 158 -5.80 -21.88 -11.10
C GLU A 158 -6.13 -22.48 -9.72
N TYR A 159 -6.10 -21.63 -8.70
CA TYR A 159 -6.45 -21.96 -7.33
C TYR A 159 -7.55 -21.01 -6.86
N SER A 160 -8.46 -21.54 -6.05
CA SER A 160 -9.52 -20.77 -5.43
C SER A 160 -9.34 -20.77 -3.92
N ILE A 161 -9.44 -19.59 -3.32
CA ILE A 161 -9.47 -19.36 -1.88
C ILE A 161 -10.90 -18.91 -1.58
N LEU A 162 -11.62 -19.71 -0.81
CA LEU A 162 -13.03 -19.49 -0.52
C LEU A 162 -13.18 -19.01 0.92
N ASP A 163 -13.39 -17.71 1.08
CA ASP A 163 -13.77 -17.08 2.35
C ASP A 163 -12.85 -17.46 3.52
N GLU A 164 -11.56 -17.13 3.37
CA GLU A 164 -10.54 -17.43 4.38
C GLU A 164 -10.02 -16.16 5.05
N GLU A 165 -9.72 -16.25 6.35
CA GLU A 165 -8.98 -15.23 7.08
C GLU A 165 -7.53 -15.69 7.25
N ILE A 166 -6.59 -14.80 6.91
CA ILE A 166 -5.15 -15.04 7.00
C ILE A 166 -4.55 -13.94 7.85
N GLU A 167 -3.87 -14.36 8.91
CA GLU A 167 -3.05 -13.46 9.72
C GLU A 167 -1.71 -13.22 9.02
N ILE A 168 -1.36 -11.95 8.88
CA ILE A 168 -0.06 -11.49 8.43
C ILE A 168 0.75 -11.16 9.69
N GLY A 169 1.96 -11.67 9.76
CA GLY A 169 2.90 -11.36 10.83
C GLY A 169 4.30 -11.83 10.47
N ASN A 170 5.28 -11.39 11.24
CA ASN A 170 6.63 -11.92 11.12
C ASN A 170 6.64 -13.41 11.49
N GLN A 171 7.45 -14.22 10.79
CA GLN A 171 7.51 -15.67 11.01
C GLN A 171 7.79 -16.05 12.47
N ALA A 172 8.47 -15.19 13.25
CA ALA A 172 8.68 -15.41 14.68
C ALA A 172 7.36 -15.40 15.47
N ASP A 173 6.45 -14.47 15.16
CA ASP A 173 5.16 -14.33 15.82
C ASP A 173 4.16 -15.39 15.34
N CYS A 174 4.20 -15.76 14.06
CA CYS A 174 3.35 -16.83 13.51
C CYS A 174 3.73 -18.22 14.06
N ILE A 175 4.98 -18.43 14.51
CA ILE A 175 5.40 -19.70 15.14
C ILE A 175 4.81 -19.82 16.56
N GLU A 176 4.59 -18.73 17.28
CA GLU A 176 4.04 -18.78 18.65
C GLU A 176 2.56 -19.23 18.68
N GLN A 177 1.78 -18.93 17.63
CA GLN A 177 0.38 -19.36 17.57
C GLN A 177 0.20 -20.86 17.28
N PHE A 178 1.13 -21.51 16.58
CA PHE A 178 1.09 -22.96 16.36
C PHE A 178 1.32 -23.77 17.65
N TYR A 179 1.86 -23.16 18.71
CA TYR A 179 2.00 -23.82 20.01
C TYR A 179 0.77 -23.71 20.91
N HIS A 180 -0.23 -22.86 20.58
CA HIS A 180 -1.42 -22.68 21.43
C HIS A 180 -2.63 -23.53 20.99
N PHE A 181 -2.60 -24.10 19.79
CA PHE A 181 -3.53 -25.16 19.37
C PHE A 181 -2.80 -26.50 19.38
N GLY A 182 -2.68 -27.08 20.57
CA GLY A 182 -2.13 -28.42 20.76
C GLY A 182 -2.94 -29.49 20.01
N CYS A 183 -2.23 -30.49 19.48
CA CYS A 183 -2.80 -31.80 19.16
C CYS A 183 -3.32 -32.50 20.42
#